data_AF-A0A9X0L6E9-F1
#
_entry.id   AF-A0A9X0L6E9-F1
#
_cell.length_a   1.000
_cell.length_b   1.000
_cell.length_c   1.000
_cell.angle_alpha   90.00
_cell.angle_beta   90.00
_cell.angle_gamma   90.00
#
_symmetry.space_group_name_H-M   'P 1'
#
loop_
_entity.id
_entity.type
_entity.pdbx_description
1 polymer ?
#
loop_
_entity_poly.entity_id
_entity_poly.type
_entity_poly.pdbx_seq_one_letter_code
_entity_poly.pdbx_strand_id
1 'polypeptide(L)'
;MAPKPMQTRVTATFNENYLDVETVRRLFYECLDADARVSRGRNLGRNMVSFVVYGYRTEQSLFRFYRLLHRHDPFARLLVDGRVYSA
;
A
#
# COMPACT_ATOMS: atom_id res chain seq x y z
N MET A 1 -0.82 -30.51 -4.70
CA MET A 1 -0.96 -29.23 -5.42
C MET A 1 -0.84 -28.14 -4.36
N ALA A 2 0.33 -27.49 -4.24
CA ALA A 2 0.48 -26.41 -3.25
C ALA A 2 -0.55 -25.31 -3.60
N PRO A 3 -1.25 -24.73 -2.60
CA PRO A 3 -2.15 -23.63 -2.88
C PRO A 3 -1.36 -22.57 -3.66
N LYS A 4 -1.85 -22.18 -4.85
CA LYS A 4 -1.28 -21.03 -5.55
C LYS A 4 -1.25 -19.91 -4.53
N PRO A 5 -0.09 -19.31 -4.25
CA PRO A 5 -0.05 -18.26 -3.28
C PRO A 5 -1.05 -17.19 -3.74
N MET A 6 -1.92 -16.73 -2.84
CA MET A 6 -3.01 -15.82 -3.19
C MET A 6 -2.42 -14.43 -3.34
N GLN A 7 -2.51 -13.87 -4.56
CA GLN A 7 -1.99 -12.54 -4.84
C GLN A 7 -2.86 -11.51 -4.10
N THR A 8 -2.31 -10.88 -3.07
CA THR A 8 -3.01 -9.87 -2.29
C THR A 8 -2.99 -8.54 -3.05
N ARG A 9 -4.14 -7.88 -3.13
CA ARG A 9 -4.27 -6.53 -3.67
C ARG A 9 -4.24 -5.53 -2.53
N VAL A 10 -3.18 -4.74 -2.46
CA VAL A 10 -3.07 -3.63 -1.51
C VAL A 10 -3.36 -2.33 -2.22
N THR A 11 -4.27 -1.52 -1.70
CA THR A 11 -4.54 -0.16 -2.18
C THR A 11 -4.21 0.82 -1.08
N ALA A 12 -3.21 1.69 -1.28
CA ALA A 12 -2.90 2.77 -0.36
C ALA A 12 -3.34 4.10 -0.98
N THR A 13 -4.11 4.88 -0.23
CA THR A 13 -4.52 6.23 -0.61
C THR A 13 -3.96 7.22 0.40
N PHE A 14 -3.32 8.28 -0.05
CA PHE A 14 -2.68 9.29 0.79
C PHE A 14 -2.71 10.65 0.12
N ASN A 15 -2.43 11.69 0.88
CA ASN A 15 -2.41 13.06 0.40
C ASN A 15 -1.00 13.49 -0.06
N GLU A 16 -0.90 13.94 -1.31
CA GLU A 16 0.38 14.30 -1.95
C GLU A 16 1.06 15.54 -1.37
N ASN A 17 0.37 16.31 -0.52
CA ASN A 17 0.99 17.40 0.24
C ASN A 17 1.83 16.91 1.42
N TYR A 18 1.55 15.72 1.94
CA TYR A 18 2.26 15.16 3.10
C TYR A 18 3.24 14.07 2.71
N LEU A 19 2.98 13.36 1.61
CA LEU A 19 3.76 12.21 1.20
C LEU A 19 3.85 12.11 -0.31
N ASP A 20 5.08 12.12 -0.83
CA ASP A 20 5.28 12.04 -2.27
C ASP A 20 5.18 10.59 -2.80
N VAL A 21 4.82 10.50 -4.07
CA VAL A 21 4.63 9.25 -4.80
C VAL A 21 5.86 8.35 -4.78
N GLU A 22 7.06 8.92 -4.96
CA GLU A 22 8.30 8.14 -5.04
C GLU A 22 8.70 7.60 -3.66
N THR A 23 8.49 8.38 -2.59
CA THR A 23 8.67 7.91 -1.22
C THR A 23 7.73 6.76 -0.91
N VAL A 24 6.45 6.83 -1.26
CA VAL A 24 5.54 5.70 -1.05
C VAL A 24 5.96 4.48 -1.85
N ARG A 25 6.40 4.68 -3.10
CA ARG A 25 6.94 3.59 -3.92
C ARG A 25 8.16 2.93 -3.27
N ARG A 26 9.07 3.71 -2.70
CA ARG A 26 10.24 3.18 -1.95
C ARG A 26 9.83 2.44 -0.69
N LEU A 27 8.98 3.04 0.14
CA LEU A 27 8.44 2.41 1.35
C LEU A 27 7.75 1.08 1.02
N PHE A 28 7.06 1.01 -0.11
CA PHE A 28 6.47 -0.23 -0.61
C PHE A 28 7.54 -1.28 -0.94
N TYR A 29 8.56 -0.95 -1.72
CA TYR A 29 9.64 -1.90 -2.05
C TYR A 29 10.48 -2.30 -0.83
N GLU A 30 10.60 -1.44 0.18
CA GLU A 30 11.28 -1.76 1.43
C GLU A 30 10.44 -2.65 2.36
N CYS A 31 9.11 -2.49 2.35
CA CYS A 31 8.22 -3.23 3.26
C CYS A 31 7.64 -4.51 2.67
N LEU A 32 7.56 -4.63 1.35
CA LEU A 32 6.87 -5.72 0.66
C LEU A 32 7.88 -6.57 -0.09
N ASP A 33 7.85 -7.88 0.17
CA ASP A 33 8.71 -8.85 -0.51
C ASP A 33 8.61 -8.73 -2.03
N ALA A 34 9.75 -9.00 -2.68
CA ALA A 34 10.24 -8.53 -3.99
C ALA A 34 9.36 -8.69 -5.25
N ASP A 35 8.13 -9.21 -5.16
CA ASP A 35 7.27 -9.50 -6.31
C ASP A 35 6.07 -8.53 -6.45
N ALA A 36 6.21 -7.35 -5.85
CA ALA A 36 5.20 -6.30 -5.85
C ALA A 36 5.15 -5.53 -7.18
N ARG A 37 4.09 -5.74 -7.97
CA ARG A 37 3.78 -4.87 -9.14
C ARG A 37 3.02 -3.63 -8.68
N VAL A 38 3.64 -2.46 -8.81
CA VAL A 38 3.06 -1.17 -8.42
C VAL A 38 2.34 -0.56 -9.62
N SER A 39 1.07 -0.20 -9.44
CA SER A 39 0.27 0.59 -10.37
C SER A 39 -0.23 1.85 -9.68
N ARG A 40 -0.11 3.01 -10.34
CA ARG A 40 -0.64 4.28 -9.83
C ARG A 40 -2.15 4.32 -10.08
N GLY A 41 -2.92 4.33 -9.00
CA GLY A 41 -4.37 4.49 -9.01
C GLY A 41 -4.80 5.95 -9.24
N ARG A 42 -6.00 6.12 -9.79
CA ARG A 42 -6.60 7.41 -10.16
C ARG A 42 -6.84 8.30 -8.93
N ASN A 43 -6.66 9.62 -9.08
CA ASN A 43 -6.96 10.61 -8.03
C ASN A 43 -8.44 10.55 -7.64
N LEU A 44 -8.73 10.30 -6.36
CA LEU A 44 -10.09 10.28 -5.80
C LEU A 44 -10.54 11.66 -5.29
N GLY A 45 -9.65 12.66 -5.29
CA GLY A 45 -9.92 14.04 -4.90
C GLY A 45 -8.75 14.97 -5.25
N ARG A 46 -8.89 16.29 -5.01
CA ARG A 46 -7.74 17.21 -5.08
C ARG A 46 -6.70 16.75 -4.06
N ASN A 47 -5.48 16.54 -4.52
CA ASN A 47 -4.32 16.16 -3.72
C ASN A 47 -4.33 14.75 -3.12
N MET A 48 -5.23 13.84 -3.52
CA MET A 48 -5.24 12.45 -3.04
C MET A 48 -4.77 11.49 -4.12
N VAL A 49 -3.68 10.77 -3.84
CA VAL A 49 -3.09 9.78 -4.75
C VAL A 49 -3.34 8.39 -4.21
N SER A 50 -3.63 7.44 -5.10
CA SER A 50 -3.78 6.04 -4.75
C SER A 50 -2.72 5.18 -5.43
N PHE A 51 -2.24 4.15 -4.76
CA PHE A 51 -1.35 3.12 -5.28
C PHE A 51 -1.99 1.77 -5.11
N VAL A 52 -1.99 0.98 -6.17
CA VAL A 52 -2.42 -0.42 -6.14
C VAL A 52 -1.20 -1.29 -6.33
N VAL A 53 -1.01 -2.22 -5.41
CA VAL A 53 0.11 -3.15 -5.46
C VAL A 53 -0.42 -4.57 -5.38
N TYR A 54 0.08 -5.41 -6.27
CA TYR A 54 -0.24 -6.83 -6.31
C TYR A 54 0.99 -7.63 -5.90
N GLY A 55 0.86 -8.57 -4.97
CA GLY A 55 1.94 -9.48 -4.62
C GLY A 55 1.63 -10.35 -3.41
N TYR A 56 2.56 -11.22 -3.04
CA TYR A 56 2.50 -12.00 -1.81
C TYR A 56 2.93 -11.15 -0.61
N ARG A 57 2.25 -11.32 0.51
CA ARG A 57 2.38 -10.46 1.69
C ARG A 57 2.25 -11.29 2.95
N THR A 58 3.04 -10.99 3.96
CA THR A 58 2.81 -11.46 5.33
C THR A 58 2.06 -10.38 6.12
N GLU A 59 1.37 -10.75 7.20
CA GLU A 59 0.74 -9.78 8.10
C GLU A 59 1.77 -8.80 8.69
N GLN A 60 3.00 -9.25 8.95
CA GLN A 60 4.08 -8.38 9.43
C GLN A 60 4.48 -7.32 8.40
N SER A 61 4.59 -7.69 7.13
CA SER A 61 4.87 -6.74 6.04
C SER A 61 3.77 -5.69 5.90
N LEU A 62 2.50 -6.12 6.00
CA LEU A 62 1.34 -5.21 5.98
C LEU A 62 1.34 -4.25 7.18
N PHE A 63 1.62 -4.77 8.38
CA PHE A 63 1.69 -3.95 9.59
C PHE A 63 2.80 -2.90 9.53
N ARG A 64 4.01 -3.27 9.08
CA ARG A 64 5.13 -2.33 8.89
C ARG A 64 4.76 -1.24 7.90
N PHE A 65 4.19 -1.63 6.77
CA PHE A 65 3.74 -0.68 5.76
C PHE A 65 2.66 0.26 6.29
N TYR A 66 1.65 -0.27 6.98
CA TYR A 66 0.58 0.51 7.62
C TYR A 66 1.15 1.57 8.57
N ARG A 67 2.08 1.18 9.46
CA ARG A 67 2.71 2.09 10.42
C ARG A 67 3.54 3.17 9.75
N LEU A 68 4.32 2.82 8.72
CA LEU A 68 5.15 3.79 8.00
C LEU A 68 4.28 4.78 7.23
N LEU A 69 3.25 4.29 6.54
CA LEU A 69 2.31 5.12 5.82
C LEU A 69 1.63 6.14 6.74
N HIS A 70 1.11 5.69 7.90
CA HIS A 70 0.43 6.58 8.85
C HIS A 70 1.37 7.51 9.62
N ARG A 71 2.66 7.18 9.70
CA ARG A 71 3.67 8.09 10.26
C ARG A 71 3.87 9.33 9.39
N HIS A 72 3.71 9.19 8.07
CA HIS A 72 3.85 10.28 7.12
C HIS A 72 2.53 11.00 6.83
N ASP A 73 1.45 10.24 6.65
CA ASP A 73 0.09 10.77 6.47
C ASP A 73 -0.87 10.07 7.43
N PRO A 74 -1.22 10.70 8.56
CA PRO A 74 -2.15 10.13 9.55
C PRO A 74 -3.54 9.82 8.99
N PHE A 75 -3.92 10.42 7.86
CA PHE A 75 -5.21 10.23 7.20
C PHE A 75 -5.15 9.25 6.04
N ALA A 76 -3.98 8.64 5.79
CA ALA A 76 -3.83 7.65 4.75
C ALA A 76 -4.77 6.46 4.98
N ARG A 77 -5.24 5.86 3.89
CA ARG A 77 -6.11 4.68 3.93
C ARG A 77 -5.39 3.51 3.28
N LEU A 78 -5.43 2.37 3.96
CA LEU A 78 -4.93 1.11 3.45
C LEU A 78 -6.08 0.14 3.25
N LEU A 79 -6.24 -0.38 2.04
CA LEU A 79 -7.17 -1.46 1.73
C LEU A 79 -6.38 -2.72 1.37
N VAL A 80 -6.76 -3.85 1.93
CA VAL A 80 -6.22 -5.19 1.61
C VAL A 80 -7.38 -6.02 1.06
N ASP A 81 -7.27 -6.43 -0.20
CA ASP A 81 -8.33 -7.12 -0.95
C ASP A 81 -9.68 -6.39 -0.90
N GLY A 82 -9.62 -5.05 -0.92
CA GLY A 82 -10.80 -4.17 -0.86
C GLY A 82 -11.36 -3.93 0.53
N ARG A 83 -10.81 -4.55 1.58
CA ARG A 83 -11.20 -4.32 2.98
C ARG A 83 -10.28 -3.32 3.64
N VAL A 84 -10.82 -2.44 4.48
CA VAL A 84 -9.99 -1.52 5.27
C VAL A 84 -9.08 -2.33 6.18
N TYR A 85 -7.79 -2.06 6.10
CA TYR A 85 -6.81 -2.59 7.02
C TYR A 85 -6.61 -1.59 8.16
N SER A 86 -6.93 -2.03 9.36
CA SER A 86 -6.73 -1.30 10.62
C SER A 86 -5.96 -2.22 11.57
N ALA A 87 -4.86 -1.71 12.13
CA ALA A 87 -4.00 -2.44 13.07
C ALA A 87 -3.73 -1.61 14.32
#